data_AF-A0A1I1XVY3-F1
#
_entry.id   AF-A0A1I1XVY3-F1
#
_cell.length_a   1.000
_cell.length_b   1.000
_cell.length_c   1.000
_cell.angle_alpha   90.00
_cell.angle_beta   90.00
_cell.angle_gamma   90.00
#
_symmetry.space_group_name_H-M   'P 1'
#
loop_
_entity.id
_entity.type
_entity.pdbx_description
1 polymer ?
#
loop_
_entity_poly.entity_id
_entity_poly.type
_entity_poly.pdbx_seq_one_letter_code
_entity_poly.pdbx_strand_id
1 'polypeptide(L)'
;MRIIGFILSVFLLMTIHTAADAQQSDELTDLASIVNDSSLAVDGWQVTIKETMNKNKIDGILEKLQAKNSYKVSSAEDENTVKYFFERVQKDTSLSESFNVVISKNPRHKSEFIAVLEGEDWNKGKAAAYLDRINTIQTTYFTKKSTKFACLMTDIDAKIEGAYFFDKLQQRLNLSITKTQTDNNENSTVKKIVYGYTPLWNQAISTEEPMNLQIVVQDHAHGSARLTIGTPILINEY
;
A
#
# COMPACT_ATOMS: atom_id res chain seq x y z
N MET A 1 -1.93 58.58 -8.36
CA MET A 1 -2.83 57.48 -8.79
C MET A 1 -2.14 56.34 -9.53
N ARG A 2 -1.12 56.58 -10.38
CA ARG A 2 -0.41 55.50 -11.11
C ARG A 2 0.38 54.50 -10.22
N ILE A 3 0.97 54.97 -9.13
CA ILE A 3 1.79 54.12 -8.22
C ILE A 3 0.90 53.18 -7.38
N ILE A 4 -0.28 53.64 -6.97
CA ILE A 4 -1.24 52.83 -6.20
C ILE A 4 -1.80 51.69 -7.05
N GLY A 5 -2.07 51.93 -8.34
CA GLY A 5 -2.48 50.89 -9.27
C GLY A 5 -1.40 49.82 -9.51
N PHE A 6 -0.12 50.20 -9.48
CA PHE A 6 0.99 49.27 -9.65
C PHE A 6 1.20 48.38 -8.41
N ILE A 7 1.07 48.94 -7.20
CA ILE A 7 1.16 48.17 -5.95
C ILE A 7 -0.02 47.20 -5.80
N LEU A 8 -1.23 47.61 -6.19
CA LEU A 8 -2.41 46.73 -6.18
C LEU A 8 -2.27 45.58 -7.20
N SER A 9 -1.63 45.83 -8.35
CA SER A 9 -1.35 44.81 -9.37
C SER A 9 -0.31 43.77 -8.92
N VAL A 10 0.68 44.17 -8.11
CA VAL A 10 1.68 43.24 -7.56
C VAL A 10 1.06 42.36 -6.45
N PHE A 11 0.14 42.91 -5.65
CA PHE A 11 -0.58 42.13 -4.64
C PHE A 11 -1.55 41.10 -5.25
N LEU A 12 -2.18 41.41 -6.39
CA LEU A 12 -3.06 40.46 -7.09
C LEU A 12 -2.31 39.31 -7.77
N LEU A 13 -1.02 39.48 -8.08
CA LEU A 13 -0.17 38.42 -8.63
C LEU A 13 0.36 37.45 -7.55
N MET A 14 0.35 37.82 -6.27
CA MET A 14 0.80 36.95 -5.17
C MET A 14 -0.31 36.04 -4.62
N THR A 15 -1.58 36.22 -4.99
CA THR A 15 -2.67 35.32 -4.58
C THR A 15 -2.86 34.12 -5.52
N ILE A 16 -2.01 33.98 -6.55
CA ILE A 16 -1.90 32.75 -7.34
C ILE A 16 -0.77 31.88 -6.76
N HIS A 17 -0.76 31.70 -5.43
CA HIS A 17 -0.29 30.44 -4.93
C HIS A 17 -1.36 29.43 -5.34
N THR A 18 -1.13 28.82 -6.50
CA THR A 18 -1.66 27.50 -6.79
C THR A 18 -1.59 26.73 -5.49
N ALA A 19 -2.74 26.43 -4.90
CA ALA A 19 -2.90 25.22 -4.12
C ALA A 19 -2.58 24.10 -5.11
N ALA A 20 -1.28 23.89 -5.36
CA ALA A 20 -0.79 22.58 -5.66
C ALA A 20 -1.23 21.82 -4.43
N ASP A 21 -2.36 21.12 -4.56
CA ASP A 21 -2.60 19.89 -3.84
C ASP A 21 -1.25 19.19 -3.90
N ALA A 22 -0.47 19.27 -2.82
CA ALA A 22 0.85 18.68 -2.77
C ALA A 22 0.57 17.23 -3.12
N GLN A 23 0.98 16.82 -4.33
CA GLN A 23 0.53 15.58 -4.92
C GLN A 23 0.86 14.49 -3.93
N GLN A 24 -0.15 14.06 -3.18
CA GLN A 24 0.04 13.23 -2.02
C GLN A 24 0.63 11.95 -2.56
N SER A 25 1.87 11.66 -2.16
CA SER A 25 2.57 10.54 -2.73
C SER A 25 1.91 9.25 -2.28
N ASP A 26 1.78 8.32 -3.21
CA ASP A 26 1.29 7.00 -2.93
C ASP A 26 2.40 6.19 -2.24
N GLU A 27 2.06 5.54 -1.13
CA GLU A 27 3.04 4.94 -0.24
C GLU A 27 3.82 3.78 -0.91
N LEU A 28 3.19 2.99 -1.79
CA LEU A 28 3.90 1.95 -2.54
C LEU A 28 4.88 2.59 -3.53
N THR A 29 4.44 3.65 -4.22
CA THR A 29 5.26 4.36 -5.21
C THR A 29 6.49 5.00 -4.55
N ASP A 30 6.34 5.55 -3.34
CA ASP A 30 7.46 6.07 -2.55
C ASP A 30 8.46 4.97 -2.20
N LEU A 31 7.98 3.85 -1.65
CA LEU A 31 8.82 2.71 -1.28
C LEU A 31 9.58 2.17 -2.50
N ALA A 32 8.89 1.98 -3.61
CA ALA A 32 9.50 1.47 -4.83
C ALA A 32 10.51 2.45 -5.44
N SER A 33 10.26 3.76 -5.35
CA SER A 33 11.25 4.77 -5.74
C SER A 33 12.50 4.69 -4.88
N ILE A 34 12.38 4.50 -3.56
CA ILE A 34 13.54 4.42 -2.65
C ILE A 34 14.38 3.17 -2.93
N VAL A 35 13.73 2.03 -3.19
CA VAL A 35 14.40 0.78 -3.59
C VAL A 35 15.16 0.97 -4.90
N ASN A 36 14.49 1.45 -5.94
CA ASN A 36 15.13 1.67 -7.24
C ASN A 36 16.25 2.72 -7.19
N ASP A 37 16.06 3.82 -6.44
CA ASP A 37 17.08 4.85 -6.25
C ASP A 37 18.29 4.31 -5.47
N SER A 38 18.12 3.23 -4.71
CA SER A 38 19.20 2.51 -4.01
C SER A 38 19.87 1.45 -4.88
N SER A 39 19.56 1.41 -6.18
CA SER A 39 20.07 0.39 -7.14
C SER A 39 19.67 -1.04 -6.79
N LEU A 40 18.60 -1.20 -6.01
CA LEU A 40 17.99 -2.48 -5.68
C LEU A 40 16.83 -2.76 -6.64
N ALA A 41 16.51 -4.03 -6.85
CA ALA A 41 15.33 -4.45 -7.60
C ALA A 41 14.15 -4.69 -6.66
N VAL A 42 12.96 -4.30 -7.12
CA VAL A 42 11.72 -4.77 -6.50
C VAL A 42 11.48 -6.19 -6.97
N ASP A 43 11.30 -7.14 -6.05
CA ASP A 43 11.04 -8.54 -6.42
C ASP A 43 9.55 -8.84 -6.48
N GLY A 44 8.76 -8.10 -5.69
CA GLY A 44 7.32 -8.18 -5.73
C GLY A 44 6.69 -7.15 -4.82
N TRP A 45 5.43 -6.86 -5.07
CA TRP A 45 4.67 -5.90 -4.29
C TRP A 45 3.19 -6.27 -4.30
N GLN A 46 2.49 -5.81 -3.27
CA GLN A 46 1.07 -6.01 -3.11
C GLN A 46 0.45 -4.80 -2.43
N VAL A 47 -0.72 -4.38 -2.91
CA VAL A 47 -1.58 -3.41 -2.27
C VAL A 47 -2.93 -4.03 -1.98
N THR A 48 -3.34 -3.95 -0.73
CA THR A 48 -4.62 -4.45 -0.26
C THR A 48 -5.46 -3.28 0.24
N ILE A 49 -6.65 -3.08 -0.32
CA ILE A 49 -7.64 -2.14 0.22
C ILE A 49 -8.72 -2.94 0.92
N LYS A 50 -9.00 -2.63 2.18
CA LYS A 50 -9.97 -3.33 3.03
C LYS A 50 -10.97 -2.36 3.63
N GLU A 51 -12.25 -2.68 3.58
CA GLU A 51 -13.31 -1.90 4.23
C GLU A 51 -14.42 -2.81 4.75
N THR A 52 -14.87 -2.51 5.97
CA THR A 52 -16.06 -3.13 6.55
C THR A 52 -17.30 -2.35 6.12
N MET A 53 -18.22 -3.03 5.44
CA MET A 53 -19.40 -2.42 4.81
C MET A 53 -20.72 -3.04 5.29
N ASN A 54 -21.82 -2.32 5.07
CA ASN A 54 -23.16 -2.87 5.28
C ASN A 54 -23.56 -3.78 4.11
N LYS A 55 -24.56 -4.64 4.34
CA LYS A 55 -25.02 -5.62 3.36
C LYS A 55 -25.43 -4.98 2.03
N ASN A 56 -26.25 -3.93 2.06
CA ASN A 56 -26.74 -3.27 0.84
C ASN A 56 -25.61 -2.76 -0.07
N LYS A 57 -24.53 -2.22 0.51
CA LYS A 57 -23.38 -1.77 -0.28
C LYS A 57 -22.61 -2.96 -0.88
N ILE A 58 -22.47 -4.05 -0.13
CA ILE A 58 -21.85 -5.28 -0.63
C ILE A 58 -22.66 -5.89 -1.77
N ASP A 59 -23.99 -5.96 -1.64
CA ASP A 59 -24.86 -6.52 -2.67
C ASP A 59 -24.67 -5.76 -4.00
N GLY A 60 -24.64 -4.42 -3.95
CA GLY A 60 -24.35 -3.60 -5.13
C GLY A 60 -22.92 -3.75 -5.68
N ILE A 61 -21.93 -4.12 -4.86
CA ILE A 61 -20.57 -4.44 -5.32
C ILE A 61 -20.56 -5.81 -6.02
N LEU A 62 -21.23 -6.80 -5.46
CA LEU A 62 -21.36 -8.14 -6.05
C LEU A 62 -22.02 -8.06 -7.42
N GLU A 63 -23.12 -7.32 -7.56
CA GLU A 63 -23.77 -7.10 -8.85
C GLU A 63 -22.80 -6.50 -9.88
N LYS A 64 -22.04 -5.47 -9.49
CA LYS A 64 -21.04 -4.84 -10.37
C LYS A 64 -19.91 -5.78 -10.77
N LEU A 65 -19.44 -6.65 -9.87
CA LEU A 65 -18.37 -7.61 -10.15
C LEU A 65 -18.87 -8.77 -11.01
N GLN A 66 -20.05 -9.31 -10.70
CA GLN A 66 -20.68 -10.40 -11.44
C GLN A 66 -21.10 -9.99 -12.85
N ALA A 67 -21.50 -8.73 -13.06
CA ALA A 67 -21.81 -8.21 -14.38
C ALA A 67 -20.57 -8.08 -15.29
N LYS A 68 -19.35 -8.16 -14.73
CA LYS A 68 -18.11 -8.09 -15.50
C LYS A 68 -17.63 -9.48 -15.88
N ASN A 69 -17.71 -9.79 -17.18
CA ASN A 69 -17.19 -11.04 -17.74
C ASN A 69 -15.65 -11.19 -17.67
N SER A 70 -14.94 -10.19 -17.16
CA SER A 70 -13.47 -10.21 -16.99
C SER A 70 -12.99 -10.93 -15.74
N TYR A 71 -13.90 -11.40 -14.86
CA TYR A 71 -13.54 -12.07 -13.61
C TYR A 71 -14.00 -13.52 -13.59
N LYS A 72 -13.11 -14.40 -13.11
CA LYS A 72 -13.47 -15.73 -12.65
C LYS A 72 -14.00 -15.61 -11.23
N VAL A 73 -15.12 -16.26 -10.97
CA VAL A 73 -15.79 -16.21 -9.67
C VAL A 73 -15.75 -17.59 -9.03
N SER A 74 -15.39 -17.64 -7.75
CA SER A 74 -15.61 -18.81 -6.89
C SER A 74 -16.27 -18.38 -5.58
N SER A 75 -16.90 -19.33 -4.90
CA SER A 75 -17.52 -19.08 -3.60
C SER A 75 -17.27 -20.23 -2.64
N ALA A 76 -17.11 -19.90 -1.37
CA ALA A 76 -17.03 -20.86 -0.28
C ALA A 76 -18.01 -20.43 0.82
N GLU A 77 -18.67 -21.40 1.45
CA GLU A 77 -19.63 -21.15 2.50
C GLU A 77 -19.28 -22.01 3.71
N ASP A 78 -19.25 -21.40 4.89
CA ASP A 78 -19.11 -22.08 6.17
C ASP A 78 -20.33 -21.77 7.06
N GLU A 79 -20.33 -22.24 8.31
CA GLU A 79 -21.45 -22.06 9.24
C GLU A 79 -21.81 -20.59 9.49
N ASN A 80 -20.84 -19.67 9.38
CA ASN A 80 -20.99 -18.27 9.80
C ASN A 80 -20.84 -17.26 8.67
N THR A 81 -20.24 -17.64 7.54
CA THR A 81 -19.88 -16.74 6.45
C THR A 81 -20.10 -17.33 5.07
N VAL A 82 -20.34 -16.45 4.10
CA VAL A 82 -20.27 -16.73 2.67
C VAL A 82 -19.14 -15.87 2.10
N LYS A 83 -18.18 -16.51 1.44
CA LYS A 83 -17.02 -15.86 0.81
C LYS A 83 -17.15 -15.94 -0.69
N TYR A 84 -16.99 -14.81 -1.37
CA TYR A 84 -16.85 -14.75 -2.83
C TYR A 84 -15.45 -14.27 -3.19
N PHE A 85 -14.82 -14.96 -4.12
CA PHE A 85 -13.53 -14.60 -4.69
C PHE A 85 -13.67 -14.29 -6.17
N PHE A 86 -13.19 -13.13 -6.59
CA PHE A 86 -13.18 -12.67 -7.96
C PHE A 86 -11.75 -12.44 -8.40
N GLU A 87 -11.30 -13.13 -9.45
CA GLU A 87 -9.94 -13.01 -9.98
C GLU A 87 -10.01 -12.53 -11.43
N ARG A 88 -9.24 -11.48 -11.77
CA ARG A 88 -9.24 -10.95 -13.13
C ARG A 88 -8.55 -11.94 -14.08
N VAL A 89 -9.24 -12.34 -15.16
CA VAL A 89 -8.78 -13.39 -16.08
C VAL A 89 -7.85 -12.85 -17.19
N GLN A 90 -7.86 -11.52 -17.42
CA GLN A 90 -7.04 -10.90 -18.47
C GLN A 90 -5.55 -10.92 -18.09
N LYS A 91 -4.78 -11.77 -18.78
CA LYS A 91 -3.33 -11.93 -18.61
C LYS A 91 -2.47 -10.83 -19.24
N ASP A 92 -3.07 -9.91 -20.00
CA ASP A 92 -2.33 -8.86 -20.72
C ASP A 92 -1.81 -7.73 -19.81
N THR A 93 -2.15 -7.75 -18.52
CA THR A 93 -1.59 -6.81 -17.54
C THR A 93 -0.52 -7.50 -16.72
N SER A 94 0.65 -6.86 -16.54
CA SER A 94 1.69 -7.30 -15.60
C SER A 94 1.28 -7.18 -14.12
N LEU A 95 -0.02 -7.05 -13.87
CA LEU A 95 -0.67 -6.81 -12.59
C LEU A 95 -1.70 -7.91 -12.40
N SER A 96 -1.67 -8.56 -11.24
CA SER A 96 -2.71 -9.48 -10.78
C SER A 96 -3.69 -8.69 -9.91
N GLU A 97 -4.98 -8.97 -10.09
CA GLU A 97 -6.05 -8.34 -9.34
C GLU A 97 -7.05 -9.36 -8.86
N SER A 98 -7.40 -9.25 -7.58
CA SER A 98 -8.49 -10.02 -7.00
C SER A 98 -9.36 -9.20 -6.04
N PHE A 99 -10.59 -9.66 -5.86
CA PHE A 99 -11.52 -9.15 -4.85
C PHE A 99 -12.03 -10.29 -3.99
N ASN A 100 -12.07 -10.07 -2.68
CA ASN A 100 -12.69 -10.95 -1.71
C ASN A 100 -13.87 -10.24 -1.05
N VAL A 101 -15.01 -10.91 -1.00
CA VAL A 101 -16.21 -10.46 -0.29
C VAL A 101 -16.49 -11.46 0.81
N VAL A 102 -16.50 -11.04 2.07
CA VAL A 102 -16.84 -11.88 3.22
C VAL A 102 -18.15 -11.39 3.82
N ILE A 103 -19.22 -12.16 3.63
CA ILE A 103 -20.55 -11.84 4.11
C ILE A 103 -20.84 -12.65 5.36
N SER A 104 -21.13 -11.98 6.48
CA SER A 104 -21.60 -12.69 7.67
C SER A 104 -23.05 -13.11 7.52
N LYS A 105 -23.37 -14.35 7.91
CA LYS A 105 -24.75 -14.85 8.03
C LYS A 105 -25.48 -14.23 9.23
N ASN A 106 -24.74 -13.72 10.22
CA ASN A 106 -25.32 -13.00 11.34
C ASN A 106 -25.52 -11.51 10.95
N PRO A 107 -26.76 -11.00 10.91
CA PRO A 107 -27.05 -9.63 10.49
C PRO A 107 -26.47 -8.56 11.43
N ARG A 108 -26.03 -8.93 12.64
CA ARG A 108 -25.34 -8.02 13.57
C ARG A 108 -23.87 -7.78 13.20
N HIS A 109 -23.28 -8.67 12.40
CA HIS A 109 -21.89 -8.52 11.94
C HIS A 109 -21.86 -7.87 10.58
N LYS A 110 -20.94 -6.93 10.41
CA LYS A 110 -20.72 -6.28 9.13
C LYS A 110 -19.97 -7.22 8.20
N SER A 111 -20.17 -7.00 6.91
CA SER A 111 -19.45 -7.73 5.86
C SER A 111 -18.14 -7.00 5.55
N GLU A 112 -17.19 -7.71 4.96
CA GLU A 112 -15.90 -7.18 4.59
C GLU A 112 -15.70 -7.24 3.08
N PHE A 113 -15.15 -6.17 2.52
CA PHE A 113 -14.71 -6.13 1.14
C PHE A 113 -13.21 -5.86 1.09
N ILE A 114 -12.50 -6.68 0.33
CA ILE A 114 -11.05 -6.62 0.17
C ILE A 114 -10.74 -6.62 -1.31
N ALA A 115 -9.91 -5.68 -1.76
CA ALA A 115 -9.31 -5.69 -3.08
C ALA A 115 -7.81 -5.88 -2.93
N VAL A 116 -7.22 -6.72 -3.77
CA VAL A 116 -5.78 -6.96 -3.82
C VAL A 116 -5.31 -6.68 -5.24
N LEU A 117 -4.28 -5.83 -5.34
CA LEU A 117 -3.54 -5.56 -6.57
C LEU A 117 -2.07 -5.87 -6.30
N GLU A 118 -1.47 -6.71 -7.12
CA GLU A 118 -0.10 -7.19 -6.91
C GLU A 118 0.65 -7.28 -8.23
N GLY A 119 1.97 -7.33 -8.15
CA GLY A 119 2.83 -7.47 -9.31
C GLY A 119 4.25 -7.84 -8.92
N GLU A 120 4.98 -8.29 -9.92
CA GLU A 120 6.43 -8.51 -9.87
C GLU A 120 7.13 -7.31 -10.49
N ASP A 121 8.34 -7.02 -10.03
CA ASP A 121 9.17 -5.89 -10.46
C ASP A 121 8.50 -4.50 -10.41
N TRP A 122 9.31 -3.46 -10.62
CA TRP A 122 8.81 -2.08 -10.63
C TRP A 122 9.56 -1.19 -11.61
N ASN A 123 8.82 -0.56 -12.51
CA ASN A 123 9.33 0.45 -13.44
C ASN A 123 8.27 1.55 -13.67
N LYS A 124 8.64 2.60 -14.42
CA LYS A 124 7.74 3.74 -14.68
C LYS A 124 6.42 3.35 -15.34
N GLY A 125 6.43 2.38 -16.25
CA GLY A 125 5.22 1.87 -16.90
C GLY A 125 4.30 1.15 -15.90
N LYS A 126 4.88 0.31 -15.03
CA LYS A 126 4.14 -0.38 -13.96
C LYS A 126 3.60 0.59 -12.91
N ALA A 127 4.36 1.60 -12.52
CA ALA A 127 3.90 2.64 -11.61
C ALA A 127 2.67 3.38 -12.16
N ALA A 128 2.67 3.75 -13.44
CA ALA A 128 1.53 4.40 -14.08
C ALA A 128 0.30 3.47 -14.15
N ALA A 129 0.49 2.22 -14.57
CA ALA A 129 -0.58 1.23 -14.62
C ALA A 129 -1.17 0.92 -13.23
N TYR A 130 -0.30 0.83 -12.21
CA TYR A 130 -0.68 0.67 -10.81
C TYR A 130 -1.53 1.86 -10.33
N LEU A 131 -1.04 3.10 -10.52
CA LEU A 131 -1.74 4.29 -10.04
C LEU A 131 -3.12 4.45 -10.69
N ASP A 132 -3.22 4.25 -12.01
CA ASP A 132 -4.50 4.26 -12.71
C ASP A 132 -5.45 3.20 -12.12
N ARG A 133 -4.93 1.99 -11.91
CA ARG A 133 -5.75 0.88 -11.46
C ARG A 133 -6.20 1.00 -10.02
N ILE A 134 -5.30 1.36 -9.10
CA ILE A 134 -5.63 1.49 -7.68
C ILE A 134 -6.61 2.64 -7.45
N ASN A 135 -6.47 3.75 -8.19
CA ASN A 135 -7.42 4.86 -8.14
C ASN A 135 -8.80 4.45 -8.66
N THR A 136 -8.86 3.69 -9.76
CA THR A 136 -10.11 3.14 -10.27
C THR A 136 -10.79 2.23 -9.26
N ILE A 137 -10.03 1.32 -8.63
CA ILE A 137 -10.56 0.42 -7.59
C ILE A 137 -11.10 1.22 -6.40
N GLN A 138 -10.30 2.13 -5.87
CA GLN A 138 -10.62 2.94 -4.70
C GLN A 138 -11.89 3.77 -4.92
N THR A 139 -12.00 4.45 -6.06
CA THR A 139 -13.15 5.32 -6.37
C THR A 139 -14.42 4.54 -6.75
N THR A 140 -14.28 3.35 -7.33
CA THR A 140 -15.44 2.56 -7.79
C THR A 140 -16.11 1.78 -6.66
N TYR A 141 -15.32 1.23 -5.73
CA TYR A 141 -15.81 0.24 -4.77
C TYR A 141 -15.73 0.69 -3.30
N PHE A 142 -14.74 1.52 -2.96
CA PHE A 142 -14.46 1.88 -1.56
C PHE A 142 -14.99 3.27 -1.18
N THR A 143 -15.10 3.55 0.11
CA THR A 143 -15.28 4.91 0.65
C THR A 143 -13.98 5.43 1.24
N LYS A 144 -14.02 6.66 1.77
CA LYS A 144 -12.93 7.23 2.57
C LYS A 144 -12.65 6.49 3.89
N LYS A 145 -13.49 5.50 4.27
CA LYS A 145 -13.30 4.67 5.47
C LYS A 145 -12.46 3.41 5.22
N SER A 146 -12.07 3.15 3.97
CA SER A 146 -11.21 2.02 3.67
C SER A 146 -9.81 2.22 4.24
N THR A 147 -9.16 1.11 4.57
CA THR A 147 -7.73 1.09 4.92
C THR A 147 -6.96 0.51 3.75
N LYS A 148 -5.87 1.17 3.36
CA LYS A 148 -4.97 0.71 2.30
C LYS A 148 -3.71 0.19 2.99
N PHE A 149 -3.29 -1.00 2.59
CA PHE A 149 -2.05 -1.61 3.01
C PHE A 149 -1.19 -1.79 1.78
N ALA A 150 0.08 -1.41 1.85
CA ALA A 150 1.05 -1.71 0.81
C ALA A 150 2.18 -2.56 1.39
N CYS A 151 2.72 -3.44 0.57
CA CYS A 151 3.83 -4.33 0.87
C CYS A 151 4.76 -4.34 -0.35
N LEU A 152 6.05 -4.23 -0.11
CA LEU A 152 7.09 -4.32 -1.13
C LEU A 152 8.21 -5.23 -0.64
N MET A 153 8.67 -6.12 -1.51
CA MET A 153 9.75 -7.06 -1.26
C MET A 153 10.96 -6.73 -2.12
N THR A 154 12.15 -6.82 -1.54
CA THR A 154 13.43 -6.60 -2.21
C THR A 154 14.54 -7.38 -1.51
N ASP A 155 15.48 -7.95 -2.28
CA ASP A 155 16.68 -8.58 -1.75
C ASP A 155 17.85 -7.58 -1.69
N ILE A 156 18.62 -7.63 -0.60
CA ILE A 156 19.76 -6.73 -0.35
C ILE A 156 20.99 -7.52 0.09
N ASP A 157 22.19 -7.04 -0.24
CA ASP A 157 23.41 -7.60 0.35
C ASP A 157 23.63 -7.12 1.79
N ALA A 158 23.93 -8.07 2.69
CA ALA A 158 23.72 -7.95 4.14
C ALA A 158 24.59 -6.92 4.90
N LYS A 159 25.52 -6.20 4.26
CA LYS A 159 26.42 -5.27 4.99
C LYS A 159 26.45 -3.84 4.48
N ILE A 160 26.81 -3.61 3.22
CA ILE A 160 27.01 -2.24 2.72
C ILE A 160 25.72 -1.66 2.14
N GLU A 161 25.00 -2.47 1.35
CA GLU A 161 23.76 -2.04 0.71
C GLU A 161 22.64 -1.84 1.73
N GLY A 162 22.58 -2.69 2.76
CA GLY A 162 21.61 -2.54 3.84
C GLY A 162 21.70 -1.21 4.57
N ALA A 163 22.88 -0.82 5.06
CA ALA A 163 23.05 0.44 5.78
C ALA A 163 22.67 1.64 4.91
N TYR A 164 23.13 1.65 3.65
CA TYR A 164 22.82 2.70 2.69
C TYR A 164 21.32 2.81 2.38
N PHE A 165 20.65 1.67 2.21
CA PHE A 165 19.20 1.61 2.00
C PHE A 165 18.43 2.18 3.19
N PHE A 166 18.76 1.77 4.42
CA PHE A 166 18.08 2.27 5.62
C PHE A 166 18.30 3.78 5.82
N ASP A 167 19.50 4.29 5.56
CA ASP A 167 19.79 5.74 5.63
C ASP A 167 18.96 6.51 4.60
N LYS A 168 18.88 6.02 3.35
CA LYS A 168 18.05 6.61 2.30
C LYS A 168 16.57 6.58 2.66
N LEU A 169 16.08 5.47 3.20
CA LEU A 169 14.71 5.32 3.65
C LEU A 169 14.39 6.33 4.75
N GLN A 170 15.28 6.48 5.73
CA GLN A 170 15.12 7.44 6.81
C GLN A 170 15.10 8.88 6.32
N GLN A 171 16.03 9.24 5.43
CA GLN A 171 16.11 10.58 4.88
C GLN A 171 14.90 10.93 4.00
N ARG A 172 14.53 10.04 3.08
CA ARG A 172 13.45 10.28 2.09
C ARG A 172 12.09 10.35 2.73
N LEU A 173 11.84 9.52 3.75
CA LEU A 173 10.56 9.48 4.43
C LEU A 173 10.52 10.36 5.68
N ASN A 174 11.62 11.01 6.08
CA ASN A 174 11.73 11.59 7.43
C ASN A 174 11.29 10.57 8.51
N LEU A 175 11.78 9.33 8.36
CA LEU A 175 11.33 8.18 9.15
C LEU A 175 11.95 8.24 10.54
N SER A 176 11.11 8.21 11.56
CA SER A 176 11.51 7.96 12.94
C SER A 176 11.31 6.49 13.26
N ILE A 177 12.36 5.81 13.72
CA ILE A 177 12.26 4.43 14.19
C ILE A 177 11.65 4.43 15.59
N THR A 178 10.48 3.81 15.75
CA THR A 178 9.75 3.75 17.03
C THR A 178 10.10 2.49 17.81
N LYS A 179 10.25 1.35 17.11
CA LYS A 179 10.57 0.08 17.76
C LYS A 179 11.41 -0.81 16.86
N THR A 180 12.35 -1.54 17.45
CA THR A 180 13.05 -2.64 16.78
C THR A 180 12.94 -3.90 17.63
N GLN A 181 12.63 -5.02 16.98
CA GLN A 181 12.61 -6.35 17.57
C GLN A 181 13.65 -7.19 16.82
N THR A 182 14.48 -7.92 17.54
CA THR A 182 15.50 -8.80 16.95
C THR A 182 15.26 -10.21 17.46
N ASP A 183 15.27 -11.16 16.56
CA ASP A 183 15.21 -12.58 16.90
C ASP A 183 16.63 -13.14 16.87
N ASN A 184 17.06 -13.66 18.02
CA ASN A 184 18.39 -14.25 18.18
C ASN A 184 18.37 -15.79 18.00
N ASN A 185 17.23 -16.37 17.63
CA ASN A 185 17.15 -17.79 17.32
C ASN A 185 17.82 -18.07 15.97
N GLU A 186 18.87 -18.90 15.99
CA GLU A 186 19.60 -19.30 14.78
C GLU A 186 18.69 -19.98 13.74
N ASN A 187 17.65 -20.68 14.19
CA ASN A 187 16.69 -21.38 13.32
C ASN A 187 15.60 -20.46 12.73
N SER A 188 15.51 -19.20 13.18
CA SER A 188 14.51 -18.26 12.67
C SER A 188 14.98 -17.64 11.37
N THR A 189 14.12 -17.64 10.35
CA THR A 189 14.39 -16.91 9.10
C THR A 189 14.23 -15.41 9.30
N VAL A 190 13.30 -14.97 10.16
CA VAL A 190 13.12 -13.57 10.52
C VAL A 190 14.19 -13.17 11.52
N LYS A 191 15.05 -12.22 11.17
CA LYS A 191 16.12 -11.74 12.06
C LYS A 191 15.75 -10.46 12.77
N LYS A 192 14.97 -9.59 12.11
CA LYS A 192 14.68 -8.26 12.63
C LYS A 192 13.35 -7.76 12.12
N ILE A 193 12.61 -7.11 13.00
CA ILE A 193 11.40 -6.35 12.67
C ILE A 193 11.60 -4.92 13.14
N VAL A 194 11.49 -3.97 12.22
CA VAL A 194 11.62 -2.53 12.48
C VAL A 194 10.26 -1.88 12.28
N TYR A 195 9.84 -1.07 13.23
CA TYR A 195 8.64 -0.24 13.16
C TYR A 195 9.06 1.21 13.12
N GLY A 196 8.37 2.01 12.32
CA GLY A 196 8.65 3.42 12.19
C GLY A 196 7.43 4.25 11.88
N TYR A 197 7.65 5.55 11.94
CA TYR A 197 6.68 6.59 11.64
C TYR A 197 7.25 7.62 10.69
N THR A 198 6.51 7.91 9.63
CA THR A 198 6.75 9.05 8.74
C THR A 198 5.55 10.01 8.77
N PRO A 199 5.77 11.32 8.87
CA PRO A 199 4.70 12.31 8.76
C PRO A 199 4.25 12.54 7.31
N LEU A 200 4.90 11.93 6.32
CA LEU A 200 4.56 12.11 4.90
C LEU A 200 3.33 11.33 4.46
N TRP A 201 2.91 10.34 5.25
CA TRP A 201 1.77 9.47 4.95
C TRP A 201 0.61 9.72 5.90
N ASN A 202 -0.61 9.70 5.36
CA ASN A 202 -1.82 10.03 6.12
C ASN A 202 -2.31 8.90 7.03
N GLN A 203 -2.02 7.65 6.66
CA GLN A 203 -2.45 6.49 7.45
C GLN A 203 -1.42 6.17 8.52
N ALA A 204 -1.89 5.91 9.74
CA ALA A 204 -1.09 5.40 10.84
C ALA A 204 -1.93 4.53 11.76
N ILE A 205 -1.30 3.54 12.38
CA ILE A 205 -1.89 2.80 13.49
C ILE A 205 -1.63 3.59 14.76
N SER A 206 -2.73 3.98 15.41
CA SER A 206 -2.66 4.65 16.71
C SER A 206 -2.38 3.60 17.79
N THR A 207 -1.12 3.46 18.18
CA THR A 207 -0.71 2.78 19.43
C THR A 207 -0.24 3.82 20.46
N GLU A 208 0.51 3.44 21.50
CA GLU A 208 1.16 4.41 22.41
C GLU A 208 2.06 5.39 21.63
N GLU A 209 2.71 4.89 20.58
CA GLU A 209 3.39 5.69 19.57
C GLU A 209 2.75 5.43 18.20
N PRO A 210 2.48 6.46 17.38
CA PRO A 210 1.95 6.24 16.05
C PRO A 210 2.99 5.49 15.20
N MET A 211 2.54 4.51 14.42
CA MET A 211 3.40 3.80 13.46
C MET A 211 2.68 3.64 12.12
N ASN A 212 3.41 3.79 11.03
CA ASN A 212 2.87 3.60 9.68
C ASN A 212 3.87 2.97 8.72
N LEU A 213 4.90 2.31 9.25
CA LEU A 213 5.86 1.56 8.48
C LEU A 213 6.34 0.38 9.32
N GLN A 214 6.43 -0.79 8.69
CA GLN A 214 7.01 -2.00 9.25
C GLN A 214 7.99 -2.61 8.24
N ILE A 215 9.17 -3.01 8.69
CA ILE A 215 10.17 -3.70 7.86
C ILE A 215 10.48 -5.03 8.53
N VAL A 216 10.39 -6.11 7.78
CA VAL A 216 10.85 -7.44 8.20
C VAL A 216 12.09 -7.78 7.39
N VAL A 217 13.15 -8.14 8.12
CA VAL A 217 14.44 -8.58 7.58
C VAL A 217 14.55 -10.07 7.79
N GLN A 218 14.71 -10.82 6.70
CA GLN A 218 14.87 -12.27 6.73
C GLN A 218 16.19 -12.67 6.11
N ASP A 219 16.81 -13.74 6.62
CA ASP A 219 17.96 -14.35 5.94
C ASP A 219 17.52 -14.90 4.58
N HIS A 220 18.37 -14.68 3.57
CA HIS A 220 18.16 -15.20 2.22
C HIS A 220 19.44 -15.86 1.68
N ALA A 221 19.34 -16.42 0.47
CA ALA A 221 20.42 -17.22 -0.11
C ALA A 221 21.75 -16.44 -0.20
N HIS A 222 22.87 -17.15 -0.08
CA HIS A 222 24.22 -16.60 -0.29
C HIS A 222 24.62 -15.42 0.60
N GLY A 223 24.01 -15.27 1.77
CA GLY A 223 24.33 -14.18 2.69
C GLY A 223 23.69 -12.83 2.32
N SER A 224 22.69 -12.85 1.44
CA SER A 224 21.76 -11.74 1.23
C SER A 224 20.66 -11.74 2.29
N ALA A 225 19.93 -10.64 2.40
CA ALA A 225 18.76 -10.50 3.24
C ALA A 225 17.54 -10.09 2.40
N ARG A 226 16.42 -10.77 2.63
CA ARG A 226 15.11 -10.41 2.10
C ARG A 226 14.53 -9.32 2.98
N LEU A 227 14.29 -8.14 2.41
CA LEU A 227 13.50 -7.10 3.05
C LEU A 227 12.07 -7.20 2.57
N THR A 228 11.14 -7.11 3.51
CA THR A 228 9.76 -6.82 3.18
C THR A 228 9.27 -5.62 3.99
N ILE A 229 8.79 -4.62 3.27
CA ILE A 229 8.45 -3.30 3.80
C ILE A 229 6.96 -3.10 3.61
N GLY A 230 6.25 -2.87 4.70
CA GLY A 230 4.80 -2.67 4.70
C GLY A 230 4.38 -1.36 5.34
N THR A 231 3.20 -0.90 4.94
CA THR A 231 2.53 0.29 5.46
C THR A 231 1.01 0.07 5.49
N PRO A 232 0.30 0.52 6.53
CA PRO A 232 0.87 1.00 7.78
C PRO A 232 1.56 -0.13 8.58
N ILE A 233 1.19 -1.39 8.32
CA ILE A 233 1.81 -2.63 8.79
C ILE A 233 1.71 -3.71 7.72
N LEU A 234 2.40 -4.82 7.94
CA LEU A 234 2.29 -6.03 7.13
C LEU A 234 1.10 -6.85 7.61
N ILE A 235 0.15 -7.12 6.70
CA ILE A 235 -1.08 -7.87 7.00
C ILE A 235 -1.11 -9.28 6.40
N ASN A 236 -0.16 -9.57 5.52
CA ASN A 236 0.10 -10.90 5.03
C ASN A 236 1.40 -11.33 5.72
N GLU A 237 1.31 -12.34 6.58
CA GLU A 237 2.46 -12.88 7.30
C GLU A 237 3.36 -13.69 6.36
N TYR A 238 4.63 -13.84 6.77
CA TYR A 238 5.73 -14.47 6.07
C TYR A 238 5.80 -15.98 6.29
#